data_AF-A0A0F9E777-F1
#
_entry.id   AF-A0A0F9E777-F1
#
_cell.length_a   1.000
_cell.length_b   1.000
_cell.length_c   1.000
_cell.angle_alpha   90.00
_cell.angle_beta   90.00
_cell.angle_gamma   90.00
#
_symmetry.space_group_name_H-M   'P 1'
#
loop_
_entity.id
_entity.type
_entity.pdbx_description
1 polymer ?
#
loop_
_entity_poly.entity_id
_entity_poly.type
_entity_poly.pdbx_seq_one_letter_code
_entity_poly.pdbx_strand_id
1 'polypeptide(L)' 'KCKTHTLSTDYTGEVIIIRPDESKFAEYLKIHFPGKYALRVR' A
#
# COMPACT_ATOMS: atom_id res chain seq x y z
N LYS A 1 5.08 -10.90 -1.34
CA LYS A 1 3.60 -10.91 -1.53
C LYS A 1 2.94 -11.49 -0.29
N CYS A 2 2.10 -10.72 0.40
CA CYS A 2 1.43 -11.16 1.62
C CYS A 2 0.48 -12.32 1.29
N LYS A 3 0.53 -13.40 2.08
CA LYS A 3 -0.27 -14.64 1.89
C LYS A 3 -1.56 -14.62 2.73
N THR A 4 -2.11 -13.44 2.99
CA THR A 4 -3.28 -13.30 3.88
C THR A 4 -4.59 -13.45 3.09
N HIS A 5 -5.54 -14.19 3.65
CA HIS A 5 -6.87 -14.43 3.08
C HIS A 5 -7.92 -13.42 3.54
N THR A 6 -7.58 -12.55 4.50
CA THR A 6 -8.42 -11.44 4.98
C THR A 6 -8.27 -10.24 4.06
N LEU A 7 -9.01 -10.26 2.96
CA LEU A 7 -9.17 -9.12 2.05
C LEU A 7 -10.49 -8.42 2.38
N SER A 8 -10.42 -7.18 2.86
CA SER A 8 -11.60 -6.32 3.02
C SER A 8 -11.78 -5.43 1.78
N THR A 9 -13.02 -5.28 1.33
CA THR A 9 -13.39 -4.39 0.21
C THR A 9 -13.72 -2.97 0.66
N ASP A 10 -14.02 -2.75 1.95
CA ASP A 10 -14.23 -1.43 2.52
C ASP A 10 -12.88 -0.83 2.93
N TYR A 11 -12.38 0.09 2.11
CA TYR A 11 -11.19 0.85 2.40
C TYR A 11 -11.35 2.32 1.97
N THR A 12 -10.55 3.18 2.59
CA THR A 12 -10.55 4.62 2.35
C THR A 12 -9.13 5.09 2.04
N GLY A 13 -9.02 5.89 0.97
CA GLY A 13 -7.77 6.40 0.42
C GLY A 13 -7.01 5.34 -0.40
N GLU A 14 -6.75 5.63 -1.67
CA GLU A 14 -5.92 4.81 -2.56
C GLU A 14 -4.59 5.53 -2.82
N VAL A 15 -3.48 4.80 -2.72
CA VAL A 15 -2.14 5.28 -3.01
C VAL A 15 -1.52 4.34 -4.04
N ILE A 16 -0.94 4.92 -5.07
CA ILE A 16 -0.24 4.17 -6.13
C ILE A 16 1.25 4.44 -5.97
N ILE A 17 2.01 3.43 -5.58
CA ILE A 17 3.47 3.50 -5.47
C ILE A 17 4.07 2.89 -6.75
N ILE A 18 4.72 3.74 -7.54
CA ILE A 18 5.36 3.34 -8.81
C ILE A 18 6.83 2.98 -8.57
N ARG A 19 7.58 3.85 -7.87
CA ARG A 19 8.99 3.63 -7.51
C ARG A 19 9.16 3.82 -6.00
N PRO A 20 9.14 2.74 -5.20
CA PRO A 20 9.25 2.85 -3.74
C PRO A 20 10.59 3.45 -3.30
N ASP A 21 11.69 3.12 -3.99
CA ASP A 21 13.05 3.53 -3.61
C ASP A 21 13.31 5.04 -3.77
N GLU A 22 12.55 5.72 -4.63
CA GLU A 22 12.65 7.18 -4.86
C GLU A 22 11.58 7.97 -4.10
N SER A 23 10.66 7.29 -3.40
CA SER A 23 9.49 7.92 -2.80
C SER A 23 9.63 8.00 -1.28
N LYS A 24 9.84 9.22 -0.77
CA LYS A 24 9.76 9.52 0.68
C LYS A 24 8.42 9.09 1.28
N PHE A 25 7.36 9.10 0.49
CA PHE A 25 6.04 8.67 0.91
C PHE A 25 5.96 7.14 1.07
N ALA A 26 6.59 6.40 0.17
CA ALA A 26 6.70 4.95 0.30
C ALA A 26 7.56 4.56 1.50
N GLU A 27 8.66 5.29 1.76
CA GLU A 27 9.51 5.10 2.95
C GLU A 27 8.71 5.33 4.24
N TYR A 28 7.96 6.43 4.33
CA TYR A 28 7.09 6.72 5.48
C TYR A 28 6.05 5.61 5.73
N LEU A 29 5.44 5.09 4.66
CA LEU A 29 4.47 4.01 4.73
C LEU A 29 5.12 2.61 4.83
N LYS A 30 6.46 2.52 4.83
CA LYS A 30 7.24 1.27 4.84
C LYS A 30 6.84 0.32 3.70
N ILE A 31 6.55 0.89 2.53
CA ILE A 31 6.19 0.15 1.32
C ILE A 31 7.45 -0.07 0.48
N HIS A 32 7.81 -1.35 0.31
CA HIS A 32 8.98 -1.75 -0.47
C HIS A 32 8.64 -2.30 -1.86
N PHE A 33 7.36 -2.48 -2.16
CA PHE A 33 6.91 -3.04 -3.43
C PHE A 33 6.06 -2.02 -4.18
N PRO A 34 6.24 -1.91 -5.51
CA PRO A 34 5.34 -1.10 -6.32
C PRO A 34 3.95 -1.76 -6.35
N GLY A 35 2.91 -0.92 -6.33
CA GLY A 35 1.54 -1.41 -6.30
C GLY A 35 0.55 -0.38 -5.79
N LYS A 36 -0.70 -0.82 -5.73
CA LYS A 36 -1.83 -0.06 -5.17
C LYS A 36 -2.02 -0.45 -3.72
N TYR A 37 -2.14 0.56 -2.87
CA TYR A 37 -2.27 0.41 -1.43
C TYR A 37 -3.45 1.23 -0.93
N ALA A 38 -4.14 0.69 0.07
CA ALA A 38 -5.18 1.42 0.79
C ALA A 38 -4.56 2.10 2.03
N LEU A 39 -4.94 3.34 2.33
CA LEU A 39 -4.48 4.04 3.53
C LEU A 39 -5.15 3.51 4.80
N ARG A 40 -6.43 3.16 4.71
CA ARG A 40 -7.18 2.60 5.83
C ARG A 40 -8.17 1.56 5.34
N VAL A 41 -8.10 0.38 5.92
CA VAL A 41 -8.99 -0.76 5.64
C VAL A 41 -9.87 -1.00 6.88
N ARG A 42 -11.15 -1.33 6.68
CA ARG A 42 -12.10 -1.67 7.74
C ARG A 42 -12.39 -3.16 7.82
#